data_AF-K1PF28-F1
#
_entry.id   AF-K1PF28-F1
#
_cell.length_a   1.000
_cell.length_b   1.000
_cell.length_c   1.000
_cell.angle_alpha   90.00
_cell.angle_beta   90.00
_cell.angle_gamma   90.00
#
_symmetry.space_group_name_H-M   'P 1'
#
loop_
_entity.id
_entity.type
_entity.pdbx_description
1 polymer ?
#
loop_
_entity_poly.entity_id
_entity_poly.type
_entity_poly.pdbx_seq_one_letter_code
_entity_poly.pdbx_strand_id
1 'polypeptide(L)'
;MQRGHGLYNGTFANKAVLVGSDEEKETRLFKNVNLLRLFDHPNIVRLEGYSALWKPVLLLMENMFGGPLLTYLRGNGISLTNRKRTDVARGMAYLHKDKFIHSYTLSSDVWSFGILMWETFSSGLLPYPGLSNKETTEQVPKGYRMKSPDDTPKSCYSLMLKCWEENPTKRGNFEEIVKKLQTIVQKTK
;
A
#
# COMPACT_ATOMS: atom_id res chain seq x y z
N MET A 1 22.38 12.80 -37.37
CA MET A 1 22.29 12.68 -35.90
C MET A 1 21.79 11.28 -35.57
N GLN A 2 22.66 10.43 -35.03
CA GLN A 2 22.38 9.02 -34.78
C GLN A 2 21.37 8.85 -33.63
N ARG A 3 20.36 8.01 -33.89
CA ARG A 3 19.41 7.52 -32.90
C ARG A 3 20.16 6.63 -31.91
N GLY A 4 20.10 6.97 -30.62
CA GLY A 4 20.60 6.10 -29.56
C GLY A 4 19.74 4.85 -29.46
N HIS A 5 20.17 3.77 -30.11
CA HIS A 5 19.73 2.42 -29.80
C HIS A 5 20.33 1.99 -28.46
N GLY A 6 19.71 2.46 -27.37
CA GLY A 6 19.82 1.78 -26.08
C GLY A 6 18.81 0.64 -26.08
N LEU A 7 19.23 -0.58 -26.43
CA LEU A 7 18.46 -1.79 -26.13
C LEU A 7 18.47 -1.97 -24.61
N TYR A 8 17.53 -1.31 -23.94
CA TYR A 8 17.33 -1.47 -22.51
C TYR A 8 16.60 -2.79 -22.28
N ASN A 9 17.29 -3.75 -21.66
CA ASN A 9 16.78 -5.10 -21.39
C ASN A 9 15.80 -5.19 -20.19
N GLY A 10 15.36 -4.05 -19.64
CA GLY A 10 14.43 -4.01 -18.51
C GLY A 10 12.99 -3.81 -18.97
N THR A 11 12.06 -4.62 -18.46
CA THR A 11 10.63 -4.34 -18.60
C THR A 11 10.26 -3.24 -17.59
N PHE A 12 9.79 -2.08 -18.06
CA PHE A 12 9.32 -0.98 -17.22
C PHE A 12 7.84 -0.71 -17.44
N ALA A 13 7.19 -0.17 -16.41
CA ALA A 13 5.84 0.36 -16.51
C ALA A 13 5.90 1.87 -16.79
N ASN A 14 5.20 2.31 -17.82
CA ASN A 14 5.00 3.72 -18.12
C ASN A 14 3.65 4.17 -17.59
N LYS A 15 3.64 5.15 -16.69
CA LYS A 15 2.41 5.76 -16.18
C LYS A 15 2.32 7.20 -16.67
N ALA A 16 1.31 7.50 -17.47
CA ALA A 16 1.00 8.87 -17.88
C ALA A 16 0.24 9.59 -16.76
N VAL A 17 0.74 10.76 -16.36
CA VAL A 17 0.09 11.65 -15.41
C VAL A 17 -0.32 12.93 -16.14
N LEU A 18 -1.62 13.13 -16.24
CA LEU A 18 -2.19 14.35 -16.81
C LEU A 18 -2.03 15.48 -15.79
N VAL A 19 -1.15 16.42 -16.08
CA VAL A 19 -1.02 17.68 -15.35
C VAL A 19 -1.80 18.71 -16.15
N GLY A 20 -2.91 19.18 -15.59
CA GLY A 20 -3.69 20.28 -16.18
C GLY A 20 -2.89 21.59 -16.23
N SER A 21 -3.55 22.70 -16.55
CA SER A 21 -2.96 24.05 -16.53
C SER A 21 -2.77 24.63 -15.12
N ASP A 22 -2.82 23.78 -14.09
CA ASP A 22 -2.81 24.18 -12.69
C ASP A 22 -1.38 24.08 -12.15
N GLU A 23 -0.72 25.23 -11.99
CA GLU A 23 0.67 25.34 -11.52
C GLU A 23 0.88 24.74 -10.13
N GLU A 24 -0.14 24.77 -9.26
CA GLU A 24 -0.03 24.21 -7.92
C GLU A 24 -0.02 22.66 -7.97
N LYS A 25 -0.87 22.07 -8.81
CA LYS A 25 -0.86 20.62 -9.06
C LYS A 25 0.46 20.17 -9.67
N GLU A 26 1.02 20.96 -10.58
CA GLU A 26 2.32 20.70 -11.21
C GLU A 26 3.46 20.74 -10.18
N THR A 27 3.49 21.77 -9.33
CA THR A 27 4.48 21.90 -8.25
C THR A 27 4.40 20.74 -7.25
N ARG A 28 3.18 20.37 -6.82
CA ARG A 28 2.96 19.24 -5.92
C ARG A 28 3.38 17.92 -6.56
N LEU A 29 3.11 17.72 -7.85
CA LEU A 29 3.54 16.53 -8.57
C LEU A 29 5.06 16.41 -8.57
N PHE A 30 5.78 17.46 -8.96
CA PHE A 30 7.24 17.40 -9.02
C PHE A 30 7.88 17.23 -7.64
N LYS A 31 7.28 17.80 -6.59
CA LYS A 31 7.69 17.52 -5.21
C LYS A 31 7.56 16.03 -4.87
N ASN A 32 6.42 15.41 -5.19
CA ASN A 32 6.18 13.99 -4.95
C ASN A 32 7.12 13.10 -5.79
N VAL A 33 7.32 13.43 -7.06
CA VAL A 33 8.25 12.71 -7.95
C VAL A 33 9.68 12.75 -7.40
N ASN A 34 10.15 13.91 -6.94
CA ASN A 34 11.48 14.04 -6.34
C ASN A 34 11.61 13.23 -5.05
N LEU A 35 10.56 13.16 -4.22
CA LEU A 35 10.54 12.29 -3.03
C LEU A 35 10.61 10.80 -3.41
N LEU A 36 9.82 10.37 -4.39
CA LEU A 36 9.79 8.97 -4.84
C LEU A 36 11.16 8.48 -5.34
N ARG A 37 11.97 9.37 -5.91
CA ARG A 37 13.35 9.04 -6.36
C ARG A 37 14.32 8.76 -5.22
N LEU A 38 13.99 9.18 -4.00
CA LEU A 38 14.84 8.96 -2.83
C LEU A 38 14.60 7.58 -2.19
N PHE A 39 13.51 6.90 -2.56
CA PHE A 39 13.17 5.62 -1.96
C PHE A 39 13.98 4.49 -2.57
N ASP A 40 14.65 3.74 -1.70
CA ASP A 40 15.38 2.53 -2.05
C ASP A 40 15.01 1.43 -1.06
N HIS A 41 13.99 0.65 -1.43
CA HIS A 41 13.50 -0.45 -0.61
C HIS A 41 12.84 -1.53 -1.49
N PRO A 42 13.10 -2.84 -1.27
CA PRO A 42 12.59 -3.93 -2.12
C PRO A 42 11.07 -4.13 -2.12
N ASN A 43 10.34 -3.37 -1.29
CA ASN A 43 8.88 -3.41 -1.20
C ASN A 43 8.23 -2.04 -1.47
N ILE A 44 8.96 -1.11 -2.08
CA ILE A 44 8.46 0.18 -2.54
C ILE A 44 8.76 0.28 -4.02
N VAL A 45 7.77 0.69 -4.81
CA VAL A 45 7.90 0.74 -6.26
C VAL A 45 8.96 1.77 -6.66
N ARG A 46 10.01 1.33 -7.36
CA ARG A 46 11.11 2.20 -7.79
C ARG A 46 10.69 3.11 -8.96
N LEU A 47 10.99 4.40 -8.83
CA LEU A 47 10.89 5.38 -9.90
C LEU A 47 12.26 5.56 -10.56
N GLU A 48 12.38 5.17 -11.82
CA GLU A 48 13.62 5.27 -12.59
C GLU A 48 13.82 6.68 -13.17
N GLY A 49 12.73 7.31 -13.59
CA GLY A 49 12.77 8.61 -14.23
C GLY A 49 11.40 9.19 -14.56
N TYR A 50 11.39 10.42 -15.04
CA TYR A 50 10.16 11.09 -15.49
C TYR A 50 10.45 12.06 -16.64
N SER A 51 9.46 12.30 -17.49
CA SER A 51 9.49 13.33 -18.53
C SER A 51 8.84 14.60 -18.02
N ALA A 52 9.64 15.65 -17.80
CA ALA A 52 9.16 16.96 -17.35
C ALA A 52 8.82 17.93 -18.50
N LEU A 53 9.34 17.68 -19.70
CA LEU A 53 9.32 18.64 -20.81
C LEU A 53 8.11 18.49 -21.74
N TRP A 54 7.39 17.38 -21.63
CA TRP A 54 6.25 17.05 -22.48
C TRP A 54 5.03 16.76 -21.62
N LYS A 55 3.86 17.25 -22.04
CA LYS A 55 2.57 16.94 -21.41
C LYS A 55 1.87 15.84 -22.23
N PRO A 56 1.37 14.76 -21.60
CA PRO A 56 1.38 14.47 -20.15
C PRO A 56 2.77 14.13 -19.60
N VAL A 57 2.98 14.42 -18.31
CA VAL A 57 4.17 13.99 -17.58
C VAL A 57 4.18 12.47 -17.52
N LEU A 58 5.24 11.84 -18.02
CA LEU A 58 5.40 10.39 -17.99
C LEU A 58 6.28 10.00 -16.82
N LEU A 59 5.84 9.02 -16.02
CA LEU A 59 6.64 8.38 -14.98
C LEU A 59 7.12 7.02 -15.48
N LEU A 60 8.43 6.81 -15.48
CA LEU A 60 9.06 5.53 -15.78
C LEU A 60 9.32 4.80 -14.46
N MET A 61 8.52 3.78 -14.20
CA MET A 61 8.56 3.01 -12.96
C MET A 61 8.98 1.57 -13.26
N GLU A 62 9.46 0.85 -12.25
CA GLU A 62 9.63 -0.59 -12.38
C GLU A 62 8.33 -1.29 -12.77
N ASN A 63 8.42 -2.38 -13.54
CA ASN A 63 7.24 -3.10 -13.98
C ASN A 63 6.69 -4.02 -12.90
N MET A 64 5.49 -3.70 -12.41
CA MET A 64 4.76 -4.53 -11.45
C MET A 64 3.88 -5.57 -12.17
N PHE A 65 4.47 -6.73 -12.48
CA PHE A 65 3.75 -7.85 -13.08
C PHE A 65 2.57 -8.28 -12.17
N GLY A 66 1.39 -8.46 -12.77
CA GLY A 66 0.14 -8.78 -12.05
C GLY A 66 -0.73 -7.56 -11.72
N GLY A 67 -0.24 -6.35 -11.96
CA GLY A 67 -1.03 -5.12 -11.82
C GLY A 67 -1.41 -4.79 -10.37
N PRO A 68 -2.47 -3.99 -10.17
CA PRO A 68 -2.93 -3.62 -8.83
C PRO A 68 -3.29 -4.83 -7.98
N LEU A 69 -2.84 -4.83 -6.73
CA LEU A 69 -2.99 -5.94 -5.78
C LEU A 69 -4.45 -6.43 -5.66
N LEU A 70 -5.41 -5.51 -5.60
CA LEU A 70 -6.82 -5.85 -5.45
C LEU A 70 -7.39 -6.56 -6.68
N THR A 71 -7.01 -6.13 -7.88
CA THR A 71 -7.37 -6.81 -9.13
C THR A 71 -6.76 -8.20 -9.17
N TYR A 72 -5.50 -8.32 -8.74
CA TYR A 72 -4.81 -9.60 -8.66
C TYR A 72 -5.48 -10.58 -7.69
N LEU A 73 -5.92 -10.11 -6.52
CA LEU A 73 -6.66 -10.90 -5.53
C LEU A 73 -8.00 -11.40 -6.10
N ARG A 74 -8.79 -10.49 -6.68
CA ARG A 74 -10.12 -10.81 -7.23
C ARG A 74 -10.06 -11.72 -8.45
N GLY A 75 -9.08 -11.54 -9.32
CA GLY A 75 -8.97 -12.27 -10.59
C GLY A 75 -8.45 -13.69 -10.45
N ASN A 76 -7.66 -13.99 -9.42
CA ASN A 76 -7.06 -15.31 -9.24
C ASN A 76 -7.69 -16.14 -8.12
N GLY A 77 -8.52 -15.55 -7.25
CA GLY A 77 -9.05 -16.22 -6.06
C GLY A 77 -7.97 -16.67 -5.06
N ILE A 78 -6.75 -16.18 -5.23
CA ILE A 78 -5.59 -16.54 -4.41
C ILE A 78 -5.45 -15.51 -3.29
N SER A 79 -5.55 -15.96 -2.05
CA SER A 79 -5.18 -15.15 -0.88
C SER A 79 -3.67 -14.89 -0.86
N LEU A 80 -3.25 -13.68 -0.47
CA LEU A 80 -1.84 -13.38 -0.26
C LEU A 80 -1.25 -14.30 0.82
N THR A 81 0.01 -14.70 0.67
CA THR A 81 0.70 -15.44 1.72
C THR A 81 1.11 -14.49 2.85
N ASN A 82 1.30 -15.02 4.06
CA ASN A 82 1.80 -14.23 5.20
C ASN A 82 3.16 -13.58 4.90
N ARG A 83 3.99 -14.20 4.03
CA ARG A 83 5.23 -13.60 3.52
C ARG A 83 4.96 -12.31 2.75
N LYS A 84 4.07 -12.33 1.75
CA LYS A 84 3.71 -11.15 0.97
C LYS A 84 3.08 -10.04 1.83
N ARG A 85 2.27 -10.40 2.84
CA ARG A 85 1.75 -9.44 3.84
C ARG A 85 2.88 -8.77 4.64
N THR A 86 3.89 -9.56 5.03
CA THR A 86 5.07 -9.06 5.74
C THR A 86 5.87 -8.08 4.87
N ASP A 87 5.98 -8.36 3.57
CA ASP A 87 6.69 -7.51 2.62
C ASP A 87 6.02 -6.14 2.47
N VAL A 88 4.68 -6.08 2.40
CA VAL A 88 3.94 -4.80 2.44
C VAL A 88 4.22 -4.05 3.74
N ALA A 89 4.16 -4.74 4.89
CA ALA A 89 4.43 -4.12 6.18
C ALA A 89 5.87 -3.58 6.29
N ARG A 90 6.86 -4.25 5.67
CA ARG A 90 8.25 -3.77 5.60
C ARG A 90 8.39 -2.49 4.79
N GLY A 91 7.74 -2.43 3.62
CA GLY A 91 7.70 -1.21 2.81
C GLY A 91 7.12 -0.03 3.59
N MET A 92 6.02 -0.24 4.30
CA MET A 92 5.42 0.80 5.14
C MET A 92 6.30 1.17 6.34
N ALA A 93 6.98 0.21 6.97
CA ALA A 93 7.95 0.50 8.03
C ALA A 93 9.08 1.40 7.53
N TYR A 94 9.58 1.16 6.32
CA TYR A 94 10.59 2.00 5.67
C TYR A 94 10.07 3.43 5.45
N LEU A 95 8.88 3.58 4.87
CA LEU A 95 8.28 4.91 4.65
C LEU A 95 8.02 5.69 5.94
N HIS A 96 7.73 4.99 7.03
CA HIS A 96 7.44 5.57 8.34
C HIS A 96 8.71 6.00 9.09
N LYS A 97 9.84 5.30 8.87
CA LYS A 97 11.11 5.55 9.57
C LYS A 97 11.68 6.93 9.28
N ASP A 98 11.59 7.37 8.03
CA ASP A 98 12.25 8.59 7.57
C ASP A 98 11.32 9.83 7.59
N LYS A 99 10.12 9.72 8.18
CA LYS A 99 9.12 10.81 8.29
C LYS A 99 8.86 11.53 6.96
N PHE A 100 9.02 10.85 5.82
CA PHE A 100 8.56 11.35 4.52
C PHE A 100 7.04 11.61 4.52
N ILE A 101 6.34 11.00 5.47
CA ILE A 101 4.91 11.03 5.69
C ILE A 101 4.64 11.75 7.04
N HIS A 102 3.75 12.73 7.06
CA HIS A 102 3.38 13.48 8.28
C HIS A 102 2.84 12.56 9.39
N SER A 103 2.94 12.95 10.67
CA SER A 103 2.57 12.09 11.81
C SER A 103 1.10 11.63 11.81
N TYR A 104 0.16 12.49 11.41
CA TYR A 104 -1.27 12.15 11.32
C TYR A 104 -1.55 11.01 10.35
N THR A 105 -0.73 10.88 9.30
CA THR A 105 -0.85 9.82 8.30
C THR A 105 -0.33 8.47 8.79
N LEU A 106 0.57 8.42 9.78
CA LEU A 106 1.16 7.15 10.23
C LEU A 106 0.12 6.23 10.89
N SER A 107 -0.66 6.74 11.85
CA SER A 107 -1.69 5.93 12.51
C SER A 107 -2.88 5.60 11.60
N SER A 108 -3.17 6.44 10.59
CA SER A 108 -4.16 6.12 9.56
C SER A 108 -3.65 5.06 8.58
N ASP A 109 -2.36 5.06 8.26
CA ASP A 109 -1.75 4.01 7.43
C ASP A 109 -1.82 2.65 8.12
N VAL A 110 -1.59 2.61 9.44
CA VAL A 110 -1.77 1.38 10.23
C VAL A 110 -3.21 0.88 10.16
N TRP A 111 -4.19 1.79 10.24
CA TRP A 111 -5.61 1.42 10.06
C TRP A 111 -5.87 0.85 8.67
N SER A 112 -5.41 1.53 7.63
CA SER A 112 -5.53 1.11 6.23
C SER A 112 -4.83 -0.24 5.99
N PHE A 113 -3.71 -0.51 6.66
CA PHE A 113 -3.07 -1.82 6.63
C PHE A 113 -3.94 -2.90 7.25
N GLY A 114 -4.68 -2.62 8.33
CA GLY A 114 -5.68 -3.54 8.88
C GLY A 114 -6.79 -3.86 7.88
N ILE A 115 -7.28 -2.86 7.13
CA ILE A 115 -8.25 -3.06 6.03
C ILE A 115 -7.64 -3.92 4.94
N LEU A 116 -6.42 -3.60 4.49
CA LEU A 116 -5.71 -4.40 3.50
C LEU A 116 -5.55 -5.85 3.95
N MET A 117 -5.15 -6.08 5.20
CA MET A 117 -5.06 -7.40 5.80
C MET A 117 -6.39 -8.14 5.65
N TRP A 118 -7.51 -7.53 6.02
CA TRP A 118 -8.84 -8.11 5.83
C TRP A 118 -9.13 -8.44 4.37
N GLU A 119 -8.89 -7.51 3.44
CA GLU A 119 -9.06 -7.72 1.99
C GLU A 119 -8.24 -8.90 1.47
N THR A 120 -7.02 -9.09 2.00
CA THR A 120 -6.17 -10.20 1.59
C THR A 120 -6.72 -11.57 2.01
N PHE A 121 -7.38 -11.66 3.17
CA PHE A 121 -7.97 -12.90 3.68
C PHE A 121 -9.34 -13.17 3.06
N SER A 122 -10.08 -12.12 2.71
CA SER A 122 -11.37 -12.22 2.03
C SER A 122 -11.26 -12.32 0.50
N SER A 123 -10.07 -12.60 -0.04
CA SER A 123 -9.82 -12.68 -1.50
C SER A 123 -10.28 -11.44 -2.29
N GLY A 124 -10.15 -10.26 -1.68
CA GLY A 124 -10.44 -8.97 -2.31
C GLY A 124 -11.91 -8.55 -2.27
N LEU A 125 -12.72 -9.10 -1.35
CA LEU A 125 -14.06 -8.59 -1.09
C LEU A 125 -14.03 -7.12 -0.66
N LEU A 126 -15.15 -6.43 -0.87
CA LEU A 126 -15.31 -5.05 -0.42
C LEU A 126 -15.27 -4.98 1.11
N PRO A 127 -14.45 -4.10 1.71
CA PRO A 127 -14.50 -3.83 3.14
C PRO A 127 -15.91 -3.38 3.59
N TYR A 128 -16.26 -3.69 4.83
CA TYR A 128 -17.55 -3.39 5.45
C TYR A 128 -18.74 -3.97 4.65
N PRO A 129 -18.78 -5.31 4.47
CA PRO A 129 -19.80 -5.94 3.64
C PRO A 129 -21.20 -5.62 4.17
N GLY A 130 -22.06 -5.13 3.28
CA GLY A 130 -23.45 -4.79 3.58
C GLY A 130 -23.65 -3.39 4.19
N LEU A 131 -22.59 -2.60 4.37
CA LEU A 131 -22.70 -1.20 4.81
C LEU A 131 -22.37 -0.25 3.66
N SER A 132 -23.15 0.83 3.56
CA SER A 132 -22.78 1.99 2.74
C SER A 132 -21.63 2.78 3.37
N ASN A 133 -21.00 3.67 2.59
CA ASN A 133 -19.95 4.56 3.10
C ASN A 133 -20.45 5.44 4.27
N LYS A 134 -21.71 5.89 4.20
CA LYS A 134 -22.33 6.70 5.25
C LYS A 134 -22.49 5.88 6.54
N GLU A 135 -23.10 4.70 6.43
CA GLU A 135 -23.29 3.82 7.59
C GLU A 135 -21.96 3.38 8.21
N THR A 136 -20.96 3.10 7.38
CA THR A 136 -19.60 2.76 7.84
C THR A 136 -19.01 3.90 8.67
N THR A 137 -19.12 5.14 8.19
CA THR A 137 -18.60 6.33 8.90
C THR A 137 -19.33 6.56 10.23
N GLU A 138 -20.60 6.18 10.31
CA GLU A 138 -21.39 6.28 11.55
C GLU A 138 -21.13 5.13 12.53
N GLN A 139 -20.86 3.92 12.04
CA GLN A 139 -20.72 2.71 12.88
C GLN A 139 -19.29 2.51 13.42
N VAL A 140 -18.26 2.87 12.66
CA VAL A 140 -16.86 2.69 13.08
C VAL A 140 -16.55 3.44 14.39
N PRO A 141 -16.99 4.69 14.59
CA PRO A 141 -16.83 5.39 15.88
C PRO A 141 -17.66 4.79 17.01
N LYS A 142 -18.77 4.09 16.71
CA LYS A 142 -19.59 3.36 17.70
C LYS A 142 -18.95 2.03 18.14
N GLY A 143 -17.75 1.73 17.67
CA GLY A 143 -17.02 0.51 18.01
C GLY A 143 -17.24 -0.66 17.06
N TYR A 144 -18.01 -0.50 15.97
CA TYR A 144 -18.15 -1.57 14.99
C TYR A 144 -16.80 -1.92 14.35
N ARG A 145 -16.52 -3.22 14.24
CA ARG A 145 -15.36 -3.77 13.51
C ARG A 145 -15.83 -4.93 12.63
N MET A 146 -15.22 -5.07 11.46
CA MET A 146 -15.56 -6.16 10.53
C MET A 146 -15.31 -7.52 11.17
N LYS A 147 -16.17 -8.49 10.87
CA LYS A 147 -15.97 -9.88 11.25
C LYS A 147 -14.73 -10.45 10.57
N SER A 148 -14.08 -11.40 11.23
CA SER A 148 -12.98 -12.16 10.63
C SER A 148 -13.46 -12.87 9.35
N PRO A 149 -12.73 -12.79 8.23
CA PRO A 149 -12.96 -13.67 7.09
C PRO A 149 -12.74 -15.14 7.46
N ASP A 150 -13.29 -16.04 6.64
CA ASP A 150 -13.10 -17.48 6.78
C ASP A 150 -11.62 -17.86 6.71
N ASP A 151 -11.25 -18.94 7.41
CA ASP A 151 -9.88 -19.48 7.48
C ASP A 151 -8.79 -18.51 7.98
N THR A 152 -9.16 -17.36 8.56
CA THR A 152 -8.20 -16.40 9.09
C THR A 152 -7.66 -16.88 10.44
N PRO A 153 -6.33 -17.05 10.61
CA PRO A 153 -5.75 -17.40 11.90
C PRO A 153 -6.07 -16.35 12.96
N LYS A 154 -6.39 -16.79 14.19
CA LYS A 154 -6.73 -15.89 15.31
C LYS A 154 -5.67 -14.81 15.54
N SER A 155 -4.38 -15.16 15.42
CA SER A 155 -3.27 -14.22 15.55
C SER A 155 -3.29 -13.10 14.49
N CYS A 156 -3.70 -13.40 13.26
CA CYS A 156 -3.85 -12.42 12.19
C CYS A 156 -5.05 -11.51 12.45
N TYR A 157 -6.19 -12.07 12.87
CA TYR A 157 -7.37 -11.26 13.19
C TYR A 157 -7.14 -10.36 14.42
N SER A 158 -6.47 -10.85 15.46
CA SER A 158 -6.05 -10.01 16.60
C SER A 158 -5.12 -8.87 16.17
N LEU A 159 -4.28 -9.09 15.16
CA LEU A 159 -3.44 -8.03 14.58
C LEU A 159 -4.29 -6.99 13.83
N MET A 160 -5.31 -7.41 13.06
CA MET A 160 -6.25 -6.49 12.42
C MET A 160 -7.00 -5.63 13.44
N LEU A 161 -7.52 -6.25 14.50
CA LEU A 161 -8.20 -5.52 15.58
C LEU A 161 -7.28 -4.51 16.27
N LYS A 162 -6.01 -4.86 16.50
CA LYS A 162 -5.00 -3.90 17.02
C LYS A 162 -4.82 -2.72 16.06
N CYS A 163 -4.78 -2.96 14.75
CA CYS A 163 -4.68 -1.90 13.74
C CYS A 163 -5.91 -0.98 13.74
N TRP A 164 -7.08 -1.52 14.11
CA TRP A 164 -8.34 -0.78 14.21
C TRP A 164 -8.67 -0.28 15.62
N GLU A 165 -7.68 -0.15 16.49
CA GLU A 165 -7.84 0.53 17.77
C GLU A 165 -8.34 1.96 17.57
N GLU A 166 -9.31 2.38 18.36
CA GLU A 166 -9.87 3.73 18.26
C GLU A 166 -8.80 4.76 18.57
N ASN A 167 -8.05 4.55 19.65
CA ASN A 167 -6.94 5.41 20.04
C ASN A 167 -5.73 5.19 19.09
N PRO A 168 -5.32 6.22 18.32
CA PRO A 168 -4.22 6.12 17.36
C PRO A 168 -2.88 5.66 17.96
N THR A 169 -2.61 5.95 19.23
CA THR A 169 -1.35 5.58 19.89
C THR A 169 -1.30 4.10 20.27
N LYS A 170 -2.47 3.45 20.45
CA LYS A 170 -2.57 2.02 20.80
C LYS A 170 -2.40 1.09 19.61
N ARG A 171 -2.53 1.61 18.38
CA ARG A 171 -2.39 0.82 17.14
C ARG A 171 -0.98 0.24 16.96
N GLY A 172 0.04 0.92 17.51
CA GLY A 172 1.45 0.57 17.34
C GLY A 172 2.01 1.13 16.03
N ASN A 173 3.13 0.57 15.58
CA ASN A 173 3.83 0.98 14.36
C ASN A 173 4.11 -0.23 13.44
N PHE A 174 4.56 0.05 12.22
CA PHE A 174 4.85 -1.02 11.26
C PHE A 174 6.01 -1.94 11.66
N GLU A 175 6.98 -1.49 12.47
CA GLU A 175 8.05 -2.38 12.96
C GLU A 175 7.48 -3.48 13.86
N GLU A 176 6.55 -3.13 14.76
CA GLU A 176 5.83 -4.11 15.58
C GLU A 176 4.98 -5.07 14.75
N ILE A 177 4.30 -4.54 13.73
CA ILE A 177 3.47 -5.34 12.80
C ILE A 177 4.35 -6.35 12.06
N VAL A 178 5.49 -5.93 11.52
CA VAL A 178 6.45 -6.81 10.83
C VAL A 178 6.92 -7.92 11.77
N LYS A 179 7.33 -7.59 13.01
CA LYS A 179 7.76 -8.60 14.00
C LYS A 179 6.66 -9.62 14.27
N LYS A 180 5.42 -9.17 14.47
CA LYS A 180 4.27 -10.07 14.71
C LYS A 180 4.01 -10.98 13.51
N LEU A 181 4.02 -10.45 12.29
CA LEU A 181 3.81 -11.25 11.08
C LEU A 181 4.93 -12.28 10.88
N GLN A 182 6.18 -11.92 11.15
CA GLN A 182 7.31 -12.86 11.08
C GLN A 182 7.14 -14.02 12.06
N THR A 183 6.73 -13.74 13.30
CA THR A 183 6.43 -14.79 14.29
C THR A 183 5.30 -15.70 13.82
N ILE A 184 4.27 -15.16 13.16
CA ILE A 184 3.18 -15.96 12.60
C ILE A 184 3.70 -16.86 11.48
N VAL A 185 4.51 -16.33 10.54
CA VAL A 185 5.11 -17.10 9.44
C VAL A 185 5.97 -18.25 9.97
N GLN A 186 6.75 -18.03 11.02
CA GLN A 186 7.62 -19.05 11.61
C GLN A 186 6.84 -20.20 12.28
N LYS A 187 5.67 -19.91 12.87
CA LYS A 187 4.82 -20.92 13.53
C LYS A 187 4.00 -21.78 12.57
N THR A 188 3.94 -21.42 11.28
CA THR A 188 3.20 -22.14 10.24
C THR A 188 4.14 -22.96 9.33
N LYS A 189 5.43 -23.08 9.70
CA LYS A 189 6.34 -24.11 9.19
C LYS A 189 6.24 -25.35 10.06
#